data_AF-A0A6B3I149-F1
#
_entry.id   AF-A0A6B3I149-F1
#
_cell.length_a   1.000
_cell.length_b   1.000
_cell.length_c   1.000
_cell.angle_alpha   90.00
_cell.angle_beta   90.00
_cell.angle_gamma   90.00
#
_symmetry.space_group_name_H-M   'P 1'
#
loop_
_entity.id
_entity.type
_entity.pdbx_description
1 polymer ?
#
loop_
_entity_poly.entity_id
_entity_poly.type
_entity_poly.pdbx_seq_one_letter_code
_entity_poly.pdbx_strand_id
1 'polypeptide(L)'
;LRVLRERCDQVFVFGLSMGGALSLRLAAKHGDAISGLVLVNPANKVHGLSAYALPVARHLVRTTKGLADDIALPGSHEVGYDRVPLHAAHSVRKFFRLVDGELPQVTQPLVVLHSPQDHVVPPADSARILSRVSSTDVS
;
A
#
# COMPACT_ATOMS: atom_id res chain seq x y z
N LEU A 1 9.67 14.20 5.29
CA LEU A 1 10.76 13.58 6.07
C LEU A 1 11.72 14.60 6.67
N ARG A 2 12.31 15.54 5.90
CA ARG A 2 13.25 16.56 6.42
C ARG A 2 12.73 17.31 7.66
N VAL A 3 11.55 17.92 7.57
CA VAL A 3 10.92 18.66 8.69
C VAL A 3 10.68 17.77 9.93
N LEU A 4 10.36 16.49 9.73
CA LEU A 4 10.18 15.55 10.84
C LEU A 4 11.52 15.24 11.52
N ARG A 5 12.58 15.01 10.73
CA ARG A 5 13.93 14.73 11.25
C ARG A 5 14.59 15.92 11.92
N GLU A 6 14.17 17.14 11.61
CA GLU A 6 14.62 18.36 12.30
C GLU A 6 14.00 18.50 13.70
N ARG A 7 12.91 17.77 13.97
CA ARG A 7 12.10 17.92 15.21
C ARG A 7 11.98 16.64 16.02
N CYS A 8 12.39 15.51 15.46
CA CYS A 8 12.21 14.18 16.06
C CYS A 8 13.48 13.35 15.87
N ASP A 9 13.95 12.73 16.95
CA ASP A 9 15.09 11.82 16.93
C ASP A 9 14.76 10.49 16.24
N GLN A 10 13.48 10.08 16.29
CA GLN A 10 12.97 8.88 15.66
C GLN A 10 11.70 9.19 14.85
N VAL A 11 11.56 8.52 13.69
CA VAL A 11 10.42 8.70 12.79
C VAL A 11 9.85 7.34 12.42
N PHE A 12 8.61 7.09 12.85
CA PHE A 12 7.84 5.91 12.47
C PHE A 12 6.78 6.28 11.43
N VAL A 13 6.52 5.39 10.48
CA VAL A 13 5.55 5.65 9.41
C VAL A 13 4.44 4.61 9.44
N PHE A 14 3.21 5.10 9.53
CA PHE A 14 1.99 4.30 9.58
C PHE A 14 1.29 4.39 8.22
N GLY A 15 0.85 3.26 7.68
CA GLY A 15 0.22 3.22 6.36
C GLY A 15 -0.92 2.21 6.26
N LEU A 16 -2.09 2.68 5.80
CA LEU A 16 -3.26 1.84 5.50
C LEU A 16 -3.37 1.59 3.99
N SER A 17 -3.60 0.36 3.56
CA SER A 17 -3.86 0.02 2.14
C SER A 17 -2.79 0.56 1.18
N MET A 18 -3.15 1.42 0.23
CA MET A 18 -2.19 2.12 -0.65
C MET A 18 -1.18 2.97 0.14
N GLY A 19 -1.60 3.53 1.27
CA GLY A 19 -0.71 4.20 2.22
C GLY A 19 0.40 3.28 2.72
N GLY A 20 0.13 1.98 2.89
CA GLY A 20 1.15 1.00 3.25
C GLY A 20 2.24 0.85 2.19
N ALA A 21 1.86 0.79 0.92
CA ALA A 21 2.83 0.77 -0.19
C ALA A 21 3.65 2.07 -0.30
N LEU A 22 3.04 3.22 -0.02
CA LEU A 22 3.75 4.50 0.06
C LEU A 22 4.77 4.51 1.21
N SER A 23 4.40 3.99 2.38
CA SER A 23 5.29 3.86 3.54
C SER A 23 6.47 2.93 3.25
N LEU A 24 6.21 1.77 2.63
CA LEU A 24 7.25 0.83 2.19
C LEU A 24 8.25 1.48 1.23
N ARG A 25 7.75 2.20 0.22
CA ARG A 25 8.63 2.92 -0.72
C ARG A 25 9.44 4.01 -0.03
N LEU A 26 8.84 4.72 0.92
CA LEU A 26 9.53 5.75 1.68
C LEU A 26 10.70 5.11 2.46
N ALA A 27 10.48 3.96 3.09
CA ALA A 27 11.50 3.20 3.81
C ALA A 27 12.61 2.68 2.88
N ALA A 28 12.25 2.08 1.74
CA ALA A 28 13.21 1.63 0.73
C ALA A 28 14.11 2.76 0.23
N LYS A 29 13.56 3.98 0.08
CA LYS A 29 14.31 5.14 -0.43
C LYS A 29 15.14 5.85 0.64
N HIS A 30 14.70 5.83 1.89
CA HIS A 30 15.27 6.68 2.94
C HIS A 30 15.98 5.92 4.06
N GLY A 31 15.95 4.58 4.07
CA GLY A 31 16.77 3.75 4.96
C GLY A 31 16.64 4.17 6.42
N ASP A 32 17.78 4.38 7.07
CA ASP A 32 17.93 4.73 8.48
C ASP A 32 17.25 6.05 8.90
N ALA A 33 16.78 6.84 7.94
CA ALA A 33 15.95 8.01 8.23
C ALA A 33 14.53 7.65 8.71
N ILE A 34 14.13 6.37 8.64
CA ILE A 34 12.90 5.82 9.17
C ILE A 34 13.25 4.77 10.22
N SER A 35 12.71 4.91 11.42
CA SER A 35 13.00 4.06 12.57
C SER A 35 12.15 2.80 12.61
N GLY A 36 11.00 2.78 11.90
CA GLY A 36 10.13 1.62 11.80
C GLY A 36 8.85 1.90 11.04
N LEU A 37 8.14 0.82 10.70
CA LEU A 37 6.91 0.84 9.92
C LEU A 37 5.78 0.11 10.65
N VAL A 38 4.57 0.65 10.56
CA VAL A 38 3.34 -0.05 10.96
C VAL A 38 2.35 0.01 9.81
N LEU A 39 2.04 -1.15 9.24
CA LEU A 39 1.20 -1.27 8.05
C LEU A 39 -0.10 -1.96 8.40
N VAL A 40 -1.21 -1.43 7.90
CA VAL A 40 -2.54 -2.03 8.06
C VAL A 40 -3.06 -2.38 6.66
N ASN A 41 -3.35 -3.65 6.42
CA ASN A 41 -3.82 -4.18 5.14
C ASN A 41 -3.04 -3.62 3.92
N PRO A 42 -1.69 -3.66 3.91
CA PRO A 42 -0.91 -3.00 2.86
C PRO A 42 -1.17 -3.63 1.49
N ALA A 43 -1.58 -2.80 0.53
CA ALA A 43 -1.81 -3.25 -0.84
C ALA A 43 -0.49 -3.39 -1.59
N ASN A 44 -0.22 -4.56 -2.19
CA ASN A 44 1.03 -4.80 -2.93
C ASN A 44 0.82 -5.04 -4.43
N LYS A 45 -0.39 -5.40 -4.88
CA LYS A 45 -0.68 -5.54 -6.30
C LYS A 45 -2.14 -5.30 -6.62
N VAL A 46 -2.41 -4.99 -7.89
CA VAL A 46 -3.76 -5.07 -8.44
C VAL A 46 -4.03 -6.52 -8.81
N HIS A 47 -5.15 -7.08 -8.36
CA HIS A 47 -5.50 -8.49 -8.52
C HIS A 47 -6.49 -8.74 -9.69
N GLY A 48 -6.55 -10.00 -10.14
CA GLY A 48 -7.52 -10.48 -11.12
C GLY A 48 -7.33 -9.93 -12.54
N LEU A 49 -8.37 -10.09 -13.36
CA LEU A 49 -8.36 -9.69 -14.78
C LEU A 49 -8.12 -8.19 -14.99
N SER A 50 -8.48 -7.36 -14.00
CA SER A 50 -8.26 -5.92 -14.03
C SER A 50 -6.79 -5.55 -14.22
N ALA A 51 -5.87 -6.33 -13.62
CA ALA A 51 -4.44 -6.09 -13.73
C ALA A 51 -3.92 -6.25 -15.17
N TYR A 52 -4.56 -7.09 -16.00
CA TYR A 52 -4.18 -7.31 -17.38
C TYR A 52 -4.92 -6.37 -18.35
N ALA A 53 -6.14 -5.99 -18.00
CA ALA A 53 -6.99 -5.13 -18.84
C ALA A 53 -6.64 -3.63 -18.72
N LEU A 54 -6.26 -3.15 -17.53
CA LEU A 54 -5.98 -1.73 -17.25
C LEU A 54 -5.04 -1.03 -18.25
N PRO A 55 -3.97 -1.67 -18.77
CA PRO A 55 -3.09 -1.04 -19.75
C PRO A 55 -3.78 -0.58 -21.04
N VAL A 56 -4.86 -1.25 -21.44
CA VAL A 56 -5.63 -0.96 -22.66
C VAL A 56 -6.95 -0.28 -22.31
N ALA A 57 -7.69 -0.84 -21.35
CA ALA A 57 -9.03 -0.40 -20.97
C ALA A 57 -9.07 1.08 -20.53
N ARG A 58 -7.99 1.63 -19.97
CA ARG A 58 -7.92 3.06 -19.59
C ARG A 58 -8.18 4.03 -20.75
N HIS A 59 -7.91 3.60 -21.98
CA HIS A 59 -8.13 4.41 -23.18
C HIS A 59 -9.56 4.32 -23.72
N LEU A 60 -10.34 3.33 -23.28
CA LEU A 60 -11.70 3.07 -23.73
C LEU A 60 -12.74 3.46 -22.68
N VAL A 61 -12.43 3.23 -21.40
CA VAL A 61 -13.32 3.53 -20.27
C VAL A 61 -12.61 4.52 -19.35
N ARG A 62 -13.26 5.67 -19.09
CA ARG A 62 -12.65 6.75 -18.28
C ARG A 62 -12.61 6.40 -16.79
N THR A 63 -13.69 5.84 -16.26
CA THR A 63 -13.88 5.63 -14.81
C THR A 63 -14.63 4.34 -14.49
N THR A 64 -14.26 3.67 -13.41
CA THR A 64 -15.00 2.56 -12.80
C THR A 64 -15.64 3.01 -11.48
N LYS A 65 -16.48 2.16 -10.86
CA LYS A 65 -17.07 2.41 -9.54
C LYS A 65 -15.96 2.52 -8.47
N GLY A 66 -16.15 3.41 -7.51
CA GLY A 66 -15.35 3.58 -6.30
C GLY A 66 -15.16 2.30 -5.51
N LEU A 67 -14.08 2.22 -4.73
CA LEU A 67 -13.87 1.19 -3.71
C LEU A 67 -14.34 1.65 -2.31
N ALA A 68 -14.97 2.81 -2.19
CA ALA A 68 -15.48 3.31 -0.93
C ALA A 68 -16.50 2.33 -0.32
N ASP A 69 -16.50 2.24 1.02
CA ASP A 69 -17.40 1.46 1.88
C ASP A 69 -17.04 -0.02 2.18
N ASP A 70 -15.78 -0.46 2.06
CA ASP A 70 -15.36 -1.75 2.67
C ASP A 70 -15.03 -1.60 4.16
N ILE A 71 -15.95 -1.03 4.94
CA ILE A 71 -15.81 -0.95 6.40
C ILE A 71 -16.77 -1.95 7.06
N ALA A 72 -16.21 -2.92 7.78
CA ALA A 72 -16.97 -3.95 8.50
C ALA A 72 -17.84 -3.39 9.64
N LEU A 73 -17.58 -2.15 10.11
CA LEU A 73 -18.34 -1.49 11.16
C LEU A 73 -19.64 -0.89 10.59
N PRO A 74 -20.83 -1.39 11.00
CA PRO A 74 -22.10 -0.86 10.52
C PRO A 74 -22.26 0.64 10.83
N GLY A 75 -22.69 1.42 9.83
CA GLY A 75 -22.93 2.87 9.99
C GLY A 75 -21.68 3.75 9.90
N SER A 76 -20.52 3.17 9.61
CA SER A 76 -19.32 3.94 9.25
C SER A 76 -19.28 4.20 7.75
N HIS A 77 -18.84 5.40 7.37
CA HIS A 77 -18.70 5.81 5.97
C HIS A 77 -17.23 6.11 5.70
N GLU A 78 -16.66 5.48 4.67
CA GLU A 78 -15.34 5.88 4.19
C GLU A 78 -15.50 7.09 3.28
N VAL A 79 -14.82 8.20 3.60
CA VAL A 79 -14.77 9.34 2.68
C VAL A 79 -13.87 8.95 1.50
N GLY A 80 -14.48 8.39 0.46
CA GLY A 80 -13.82 7.98 -0.77
C GLY A 80 -14.50 8.55 -2.01
N TYR A 81 -13.87 8.36 -3.16
CA TYR A 81 -14.47 8.76 -4.44
C TYR A 81 -15.47 7.70 -4.92
N ASP A 82 -16.66 8.14 -5.34
CA ASP A 82 -17.68 7.28 -5.96
C ASP A 82 -17.21 6.64 -7.27
N ARG A 83 -16.16 7.21 -7.89
CA ARG A 83 -15.58 6.73 -9.14
C ARG A 83 -14.06 6.81 -9.12
N VAL A 84 -13.42 5.77 -9.63
CA VAL A 84 -11.96 5.73 -9.82
C VAL A 84 -11.62 5.89 -11.31
N PRO A 85 -10.84 6.91 -11.71
CA PRO A 85 -10.32 7.00 -13.08
C PRO A 85 -9.42 5.81 -13.43
N LEU A 86 -9.62 5.17 -14.58
CA LEU A 86 -8.80 4.01 -14.97
C LEU A 86 -7.33 4.38 -15.21
N HIS A 87 -7.05 5.63 -15.58
CA HIS A 87 -5.69 6.15 -15.64
C HIS A 87 -5.01 6.19 -14.26
N ALA A 88 -5.77 6.54 -13.21
CA ALA A 88 -5.27 6.51 -11.84
C ALA A 88 -5.04 5.07 -11.37
N ALA A 89 -6.00 4.17 -11.62
CA ALA A 89 -5.84 2.74 -11.32
C ALA A 89 -4.63 2.11 -12.02
N HIS A 90 -4.38 2.46 -13.29
CA HIS A 90 -3.18 2.03 -14.00
C HIS A 90 -1.89 2.61 -13.41
N SER A 91 -1.93 3.84 -12.90
CA SER A 91 -0.79 4.47 -12.22
C SER A 91 -0.49 3.76 -10.89
N VAL A 92 -1.52 3.43 -10.10
CA VAL A 92 -1.40 2.61 -8.88
C VAL A 92 -0.81 1.23 -9.20
N ARG A 93 -1.26 0.57 -10.27
CA ARG A 93 -0.68 -0.70 -10.73
C ARG A 93 0.82 -0.59 -11.02
N LYS A 94 1.25 0.46 -11.73
CA LYS A 94 2.67 0.69 -12.00
C LYS A 94 3.45 0.95 -10.71
N PHE A 95 2.86 1.74 -9.81
CA PHE A 95 3.44 2.04 -8.51
C PHE A 95 3.65 0.78 -7.67
N PHE A 96 2.65 -0.08 -7.54
CA PHE A 96 2.77 -1.37 -6.85
C PHE A 96 3.86 -2.27 -7.42
N ARG A 97 3.98 -2.35 -8.75
CA ARG A 97 5.09 -3.11 -9.38
C ARG A 97 6.47 -2.53 -9.04
N LEU A 98 6.58 -1.22 -8.93
CA LEU A 98 7.82 -0.57 -8.53
C LEU A 98 8.15 -0.88 -7.08
N VAL A 99 7.20 -0.68 -6.16
CA VAL A 99 7.38 -0.95 -4.73
C VAL A 99 7.73 -2.41 -4.49
N ASP A 100 7.06 -3.35 -5.17
CA ASP A 100 7.36 -4.78 -5.07
C ASP A 100 8.81 -5.10 -5.48
N GLY A 101 9.37 -4.38 -6.46
CA GLY A 101 10.79 -4.48 -6.82
C GLY A 101 11.74 -3.85 -5.80
N GLU A 102 11.25 -2.88 -5.03
CA GLU A 102 11.99 -2.12 -4.01
C GLU A 102 11.86 -2.72 -2.58
N LEU A 103 11.08 -3.80 -2.39
CA LEU A 103 10.90 -4.44 -1.09
C LEU A 103 12.22 -4.92 -0.44
N PRO A 104 13.19 -5.51 -1.17
CA PRO A 104 14.46 -5.93 -0.56
C PRO A 104 15.28 -4.80 0.07
N GLN A 105 14.99 -3.54 -0.27
CA GLN A 105 15.66 -2.38 0.33
C GLN A 105 15.02 -1.94 1.66
N VAL A 106 13.90 -2.53 2.05
CA VAL A 106 13.25 -2.28 3.34
C VAL A 106 13.90 -3.16 4.41
N THR A 107 14.62 -2.53 5.33
CA THR A 107 15.41 -3.19 6.40
C THR A 107 14.94 -2.81 7.81
N GLN A 108 14.05 -1.83 7.92
CA GLN A 108 13.54 -1.29 9.18
C GLN A 108 12.62 -2.29 9.89
N PRO A 109 12.52 -2.25 11.23
CA PRO A 109 11.49 -2.97 11.97
C PRO A 109 10.09 -2.70 11.41
N LEU A 110 9.30 -3.76 11.26
CA LEU A 110 8.03 -3.71 10.53
C LEU A 110 6.94 -4.49 11.27
N VAL A 111 5.83 -3.83 11.53
CA VAL A 111 4.59 -4.47 11.99
C VAL A 111 3.60 -4.50 10.83
N VAL A 112 3.05 -5.67 10.49
CA VAL A 112 2.00 -5.82 9.47
C VAL A 112 0.72 -6.35 10.12
N LEU A 113 -0.23 -5.45 10.32
CA LEU A 113 -1.57 -5.77 10.76
C LEU A 113 -2.41 -6.13 9.53
N HIS A 114 -3.07 -7.29 9.58
CA HIS A 114 -4.01 -7.69 8.55
C HIS A 114 -5.37 -8.06 9.15
N SER A 115 -6.46 -7.68 8.50
CA SER A 115 -7.79 -8.11 8.89
C SER A 115 -8.01 -9.57 8.50
N PRO A 116 -8.62 -10.41 9.37
CA PRO A 116 -8.97 -11.79 9.03
C PRO A 116 -9.99 -11.87 7.87
N GLN A 117 -10.83 -10.85 7.74
CA GLN A 117 -11.76 -10.63 6.64
C GLN A 117 -11.45 -9.27 6.02
N ASP A 118 -10.71 -9.28 4.92
CA ASP A 118 -10.47 -8.11 4.07
C ASP A 118 -10.93 -8.47 2.65
N HIS A 119 -11.95 -7.78 2.14
CA HIS A 119 -12.51 -8.05 0.81
C HIS A 119 -11.82 -7.26 -0.29
N VAL A 120 -10.92 -6.32 0.07
CA VAL A 120 -10.24 -5.40 -0.84
C VAL A 120 -8.75 -5.75 -1.00
N VAL A 121 -8.06 -6.15 0.06
CA VAL A 121 -6.65 -6.55 0.06
C VAL A 121 -6.50 -8.00 0.52
N PRO A 122 -6.18 -8.93 -0.39
CA PRO A 122 -5.96 -10.32 -0.02
C PRO A 122 -4.80 -10.47 0.98
N PRO A 123 -4.89 -11.38 1.97
CA PRO A 123 -3.78 -11.70 2.87
C PRO A 123 -2.47 -12.08 2.15
N ALA A 124 -2.57 -12.54 0.90
CA ALA A 124 -1.43 -12.81 0.02
C ALA A 124 -0.53 -11.58 -0.23
N ASP A 125 -1.04 -10.36 -0.11
CA ASP A 125 -0.24 -9.14 -0.29
C ASP A 125 0.67 -8.91 0.92
N SER A 126 0.16 -9.04 2.13
CA SER A 126 0.96 -9.01 3.36
C SER A 126 2.03 -10.11 3.36
N ALA A 127 1.67 -11.34 2.98
CA ALA A 127 2.63 -12.45 2.87
C ALA A 127 3.73 -12.17 1.82
N ARG A 128 3.37 -11.55 0.69
CA ARG A 128 4.34 -11.16 -0.33
C ARG A 128 5.28 -10.05 0.14
N ILE A 129 4.78 -9.08 0.91
CA ILE A 129 5.62 -8.05 1.51
C ILE A 129 6.61 -8.70 2.49
N LEU A 130 6.11 -9.45 3.47
CA LEU A 130 6.93 -10.08 4.52
C LEU A 130 8.00 -11.03 3.96
N SER A 131 7.72 -11.74 2.87
CA SER A 131 8.68 -12.65 2.24
C SER A 131 9.76 -11.97 1.40
N ARG A 132 9.64 -10.67 1.10
CA ARG A 132 10.57 -9.95 0.21
C ARG A 132 11.31 -8.80 0.87
N VAL A 133 10.82 -8.28 1.99
CA VAL A 133 11.59 -7.31 2.79
C VAL A 133 12.84 -7.97 3.36
N SER A 134 13.88 -7.18 3.60
CA SER A 134 15.11 -7.62 4.27
C SER A 134 15.18 -7.20 5.73
N SER A 135 14.05 -6.79 6.31
CA SER A 135 13.92 -6.56 7.74
C SER A 135 14.06 -7.87 8.51
N THR A 136 14.86 -7.83 9.57
CA THR A 136 15.05 -8.97 10.49
C THR A 136 14.12 -8.91 11.70
N ASP A 137 13.33 -7.84 11.83
CA ASP A 137 12.39 -7.61 12.93
C ASP A 137 11.00 -7.35 12.34
N VAL A 138 10.22 -8.43 12.24
CA VAL A 138 8.89 -8.44 11.62
C VAL A 138 7.86 -9.06 12.56
N SER A 139 6.68 -8.44 12.66
CA SER A 139 5.56 -8.92 13.48
C SER A 139 4.20 -8.70 12.82
#